data_AF-A0A814MJB3-F1
#
_entry.id   AF-A0A814MJB3-F1
#
_cell.length_a   1.000
_cell.length_b   1.000
_cell.length_c   1.000
_cell.angle_alpha   90.00
_cell.angle_beta   90.00
_cell.angle_gamma   90.00
#
_symmetry.space_group_name_H-M   'P 1'
#
loop_
_entity.id
_entity.type
_entity.pdbx_description
1 polymer ?
#
loop_
_entity_poly.entity_id
_entity_poly.type
_entity_poly.pdbx_seq_one_letter_code
_entity_poly.pdbx_strand_id
1 'polypeptide(L)'
;MQMMRKLEPTGIAAAEIDGMTIHSFLGEQRNSGKPRTIKLDDSKLEKKWRSVEHVLIDETSMFGLTLLAKLNRIISTAKHVDPQVPFGGVNIIFFGDYLQYRPAPILVFRNEVRTQLNNKAAIHNAAQLGYVPMVCVAQDTCNGKPIEDPILLKKLLELSDSKTEHLPGSLPFVPEMPVILTQNIAIELGLINGINGIFRHLAYQTDPVSTDVLSEIFPKNTQYIHRPLHALIEIAKSKIESNLEELQPKLVPIPVVEQTFLIFFQRTRNQNQIEKQFY
;
A
#
# COMPACT_ATOMS: atom_id res chain seq x y z
N MET A 1 12.51 -14.22 -30.65
CA MET A 1 12.10 -12.92 -30.06
C MET A 1 10.64 -13.05 -29.65
N GLN A 2 10.27 -12.57 -28.45
CA GLN A 2 8.92 -12.76 -27.92
C GLN A 2 8.01 -11.62 -28.36
N MET A 3 6.97 -11.91 -29.15
CA MET A 3 6.04 -10.89 -29.68
C MET A 3 5.01 -10.41 -28.65
N MET A 4 4.78 -11.21 -27.61
CA MET A 4 3.79 -10.97 -26.57
C MET A 4 4.45 -10.81 -25.19
N ARG A 5 4.01 -9.82 -24.41
CA ARG A 5 4.42 -9.62 -23.01
C ARG A 5 3.20 -9.77 -22.10
N LYS A 6 3.38 -10.34 -20.91
CA LYS A 6 2.33 -10.47 -19.89
C LYS A 6 2.76 -9.72 -18.63
N LEU A 7 1.92 -8.82 -18.14
CA LEU A 7 2.20 -7.93 -17.04
C LEU A 7 1.16 -8.05 -15.95
N GLU A 8 1.63 -8.02 -14.70
CA GLU A 8 0.82 -8.10 -13.48
C GLU A 8 1.30 -7.05 -12.46
N PRO A 9 0.46 -6.65 -11.48
CA PRO A 9 0.84 -5.70 -10.46
C PRO A 9 1.71 -6.34 -9.37
N THR A 10 1.48 -7.62 -9.05
CA THR A 10 2.19 -8.35 -7.98
C THR A 10 3.12 -9.44 -8.54
N GLY A 11 4.16 -9.78 -7.77
CA GLY A 11 5.14 -10.80 -8.18
C GLY A 11 4.56 -12.22 -8.23
N ILE A 12 3.60 -12.53 -7.36
CA ILE A 12 2.93 -13.84 -7.31
C ILE A 12 2.07 -14.02 -8.56
N ALA A 13 1.18 -13.07 -8.87
CA ALA A 13 0.32 -13.12 -10.05
C ALA A 13 1.17 -13.16 -11.34
N ALA A 14 2.22 -12.35 -11.41
CA ALA A 14 3.18 -12.38 -12.51
C ALA A 14 3.78 -13.78 -12.73
N ALA A 15 4.14 -14.49 -11.66
CA ALA A 15 4.72 -15.81 -11.74
C ALA A 15 3.70 -16.86 -12.22
N GLU A 16 2.43 -16.75 -11.80
CA GLU A 16 1.36 -17.69 -12.20
C GLU A 16 1.09 -17.69 -13.71
N ILE A 17 1.32 -16.56 -14.39
CA ILE A 17 1.09 -16.43 -15.83
C ILE A 17 2.38 -16.51 -16.68
N ASP A 18 3.52 -16.89 -16.09
CA ASP A 18 4.85 -16.79 -16.73
C ASP A 18 5.13 -15.37 -17.27
N GLY A 19 4.68 -14.36 -16.53
CA GLY A 19 4.80 -12.95 -16.81
C GLY A 19 5.87 -12.26 -15.97
N MET A 20 5.74 -10.95 -15.83
CA MET A 20 6.57 -10.16 -14.94
C MET A 20 5.79 -8.98 -14.38
N THR A 21 6.24 -8.43 -13.25
CA THR A 21 5.56 -7.23 -12.73
C THR A 21 5.77 -6.05 -13.66
N ILE A 22 4.78 -5.16 -13.75
CA ILE A 22 4.91 -3.92 -14.54
C ILE A 22 6.10 -3.06 -14.05
N HIS A 23 6.37 -3.01 -12.75
CA HIS A 23 7.50 -2.24 -12.22
C HIS A 23 8.85 -2.81 -12.68
N SER A 24 9.01 -4.15 -12.59
CA SER A 24 10.18 -4.85 -13.16
C SER A 24 10.28 -4.63 -14.67
N PHE A 25 9.14 -4.59 -15.35
CA PHE A 25 9.07 -4.39 -16.79
C PHE A 25 9.48 -2.98 -17.23
N LEU A 26 9.01 -1.95 -16.52
CA LEU A 26 9.41 -0.55 -16.69
C LEU A 26 10.85 -0.28 -16.21
N GLY A 27 11.45 -1.24 -15.49
CA GLY A 27 12.81 -1.14 -14.98
C GLY A 27 12.93 -0.13 -13.83
N GLU A 28 11.86 0.05 -13.07
CA GLU A 28 11.88 0.79 -11.81
C GLU A 28 12.49 -0.11 -10.73
N GLN A 29 13.65 0.26 -10.20
CA GLN A 29 14.22 -0.40 -9.03
C GLN A 29 13.59 0.18 -7.77
N ARG A 30 13.04 -0.69 -6.92
CA ARG A 30 12.38 -0.32 -5.65
C ARG A 30 13.24 0.56 -4.72
N ASN A 31 14.56 0.55 -4.86
CA ASN A 31 15.50 1.15 -3.90
C ASN A 31 16.30 2.37 -4.41
N SER A 32 16.07 2.89 -5.62
CA SER A 32 16.99 3.92 -6.17
C SER A 32 16.62 5.37 -5.86
N GLY A 33 15.45 5.67 -5.28
CA GLY A 33 14.98 7.03 -4.95
C GLY A 33 14.89 8.02 -6.13
N LYS A 34 15.38 7.62 -7.31
CA LYS A 34 15.45 8.41 -8.53
C LYS A 34 14.67 7.69 -9.62
N PRO A 35 13.66 8.34 -10.22
CA PRO A 35 12.96 7.78 -11.37
C PRO A 35 13.95 7.53 -12.51
N ARG A 36 13.81 6.41 -13.22
CA ARG A 36 14.66 6.11 -14.38
C ARG A 36 14.48 7.19 -15.43
N THR A 37 15.54 7.95 -15.72
CA THR A 37 15.54 8.90 -16.83
C THR A 37 15.59 8.13 -18.14
N ILE A 38 14.43 8.01 -18.80
CA ILE A 38 14.34 7.43 -20.14
C ILE A 38 15.03 8.42 -21.09
N LYS A 39 16.13 8.00 -21.68
CA LYS A 39 16.82 8.76 -22.72
C LYS A 39 16.17 8.43 -24.07
N LEU A 40 15.99 9.46 -24.89
CA LEU A 40 15.83 9.29 -26.33
C LEU A 40 17.11 8.55 -26.81
N ASP A 41 16.95 7.45 -27.55
CA ASP A 41 18.03 6.56 -28.03
C ASP A 41 18.61 5.53 -27.03
N ASP A 42 17.81 5.07 -26.04
CA ASP A 42 18.17 3.90 -25.24
C ASP A 42 18.12 2.62 -26.11
N SER A 43 19.22 2.29 -26.78
CA SER A 43 19.35 1.11 -27.64
C SER A 43 18.99 -0.23 -26.96
N LYS A 44 19.11 -0.33 -25.63
CA LYS A 44 18.66 -1.52 -24.88
C LYS A 44 17.14 -1.57 -24.82
N LEU A 45 16.51 -0.41 -24.60
CA LEU A 45 15.05 -0.27 -24.59
C LEU A 45 14.49 -0.58 -25.99
N GLU A 46 15.05 0.00 -27.05
CA GLU A 46 14.66 -0.28 -28.43
C GLU A 46 14.74 -1.78 -28.75
N LYS A 47 15.88 -2.43 -28.46
CA LYS A 47 16.03 -3.88 -28.67
C LYS A 47 15.01 -4.69 -27.88
N LYS A 48 14.68 -4.27 -26.66
CA LYS A 48 13.68 -4.95 -25.80
C LYS A 48 12.27 -4.87 -26.38
N TRP A 49 11.93 -3.76 -27.03
CA TRP A 49 10.59 -3.45 -27.52
C TRP A 49 10.38 -3.68 -29.01
N ARG A 50 11.46 -3.78 -29.81
CA ARG A 50 11.40 -3.88 -31.27
C ARG A 50 10.41 -4.94 -31.75
N SER A 51 10.45 -6.13 -31.17
CA SER A 51 9.60 -7.27 -31.56
C SER A 51 8.28 -7.38 -30.81
N VAL A 52 8.00 -6.52 -29.81
CA VAL A 52 6.77 -6.60 -29.03
C VAL A 52 5.62 -5.98 -29.82
N GLU A 53 4.57 -6.76 -30.03
CA GLU A 53 3.34 -6.36 -30.75
C GLU A 53 2.11 -6.38 -29.84
N HIS A 54 2.14 -7.22 -28.81
CA HIS A 54 1.05 -7.38 -27.85
C HIS A 54 1.55 -7.29 -26.40
N VAL A 55 0.81 -6.60 -25.55
CA VAL A 55 1.01 -6.58 -24.10
C VAL A 55 -0.31 -6.94 -23.44
N LEU A 56 -0.34 -8.05 -22.71
CA LEU A 56 -1.43 -8.43 -21.84
C LEU A 56 -1.16 -7.83 -20.46
N ILE A 57 -2.14 -7.13 -19.92
CA ILE A 57 -2.10 -6.58 -18.57
C ILE A 57 -3.27 -7.17 -17.84
N ASP A 58 -2.99 -8.05 -16.89
CA ASP A 58 -4.00 -8.63 -16.01
C ASP A 58 -4.07 -7.83 -14.70
N GLU A 59 -5.17 -7.99 -13.96
CA GLU A 59 -5.53 -7.21 -12.77
C GLU A 59 -5.51 -5.68 -12.98
N THR A 60 -6.08 -5.22 -14.11
CA THR A 60 -6.14 -3.80 -14.47
C THR A 60 -6.69 -2.86 -13.40
N SER A 61 -7.54 -3.36 -12.50
CA SER A 61 -8.07 -2.62 -11.35
C SER A 61 -6.96 -2.04 -10.45
N MET A 62 -5.79 -2.67 -10.41
CA MET A 62 -4.65 -2.27 -9.60
C MET A 62 -3.72 -1.25 -10.27
N PHE A 63 -3.98 -0.87 -11.52
CA PHE A 63 -3.10 0.01 -12.29
C PHE A 63 -3.56 1.47 -12.20
N GLY A 64 -2.77 2.29 -11.50
CA GLY A 64 -2.99 3.74 -11.49
C GLY A 64 -2.72 4.39 -12.85
N LEU A 65 -3.44 5.47 -13.16
CA LEU A 65 -3.29 6.24 -14.42
C LEU A 65 -1.85 6.72 -14.65
N THR A 66 -1.12 7.08 -13.59
CA THR A 66 0.29 7.48 -13.66
C THR A 66 1.18 6.37 -14.21
N LEU A 67 0.90 5.12 -13.83
CA LEU A 67 1.67 3.96 -14.27
C LEU A 67 1.38 3.63 -15.74
N LEU A 68 0.12 3.73 -16.16
CA LEU A 68 -0.27 3.60 -17.56
C LEU A 68 0.32 4.70 -18.45
N ALA A 69 0.33 5.95 -17.98
CA ALA A 69 0.95 7.07 -18.70
C ALA A 69 2.47 6.87 -18.85
N LYS A 70 3.14 6.38 -17.80
CA LYS A 70 4.56 5.99 -17.86
C LYS A 70 4.79 4.87 -18.88
N LEU A 71 3.95 3.84 -18.87
CA LEU A 71 4.02 2.74 -19.84
C LEU A 71 3.88 3.26 -21.27
N ASN A 72 2.87 4.09 -21.55
CA ASN A 72 2.69 4.74 -22.86
C ASN A 72 3.96 5.46 -23.33
N ARG A 73 4.49 6.35 -22.47
CA ARG A 73 5.71 7.10 -22.78
C ARG A 73 6.91 6.20 -23.06
N ILE A 74 7.09 5.13 -22.29
CA ILE A 74 8.21 4.19 -22.48
C ILE A 74 8.08 3.48 -23.84
N ILE A 75 6.90 3.00 -24.18
CA ILE A 75 6.69 2.27 -25.44
C ILE A 75 6.86 3.20 -26.63
N SER A 76 6.23 4.38 -26.61
CA SER A 76 6.36 5.37 -27.68
C SER A 76 7.82 5.78 -27.89
N THR A 77 8.58 5.97 -26.80
CA THR A 77 10.03 6.24 -26.89
C THR A 77 10.79 5.07 -27.51
N ALA A 78 10.50 3.84 -27.09
CA ALA A 78 11.21 2.65 -27.57
C ALA A 78 10.89 2.27 -29.02
N LYS A 79 9.70 2.64 -29.49
CA LYS A 79 9.23 2.39 -30.87
C LYS A 79 9.51 3.57 -31.81
N HIS A 80 10.04 4.68 -31.30
CA HIS A 80 10.24 5.93 -32.05
C HIS A 80 8.93 6.44 -32.70
N VAL A 81 7.85 6.39 -31.93
CA VAL A 81 6.52 6.83 -32.35
C VAL A 81 6.07 8.01 -31.49
N ASP A 82 5.28 8.90 -32.07
CA ASP A 82 4.64 10.00 -31.35
C ASP A 82 3.92 9.50 -30.08
N PRO A 83 4.16 10.09 -28.89
CA PRO A 83 3.43 9.78 -27.66
C PRO A 83 1.89 9.89 -27.74
N GLN A 84 1.37 10.63 -28.73
CA GLN A 84 -0.07 10.71 -29.03
C GLN A 84 -0.62 9.44 -29.68
N VAL A 85 0.22 8.61 -30.29
CA VAL A 85 -0.17 7.26 -30.71
C VAL A 85 -0.18 6.39 -29.45
N PRO A 86 -1.34 5.90 -29.00
CA PRO A 86 -1.42 5.09 -27.79
C PRO A 86 -0.48 3.91 -27.87
N PHE A 87 0.36 3.81 -26.85
CA PHE A 87 1.37 2.78 -26.63
C PHE A 87 2.26 2.53 -27.86
N GLY A 88 2.58 3.59 -28.63
CA GLY A 88 3.43 3.48 -29.82
C GLY A 88 2.94 2.47 -30.85
N GLY A 89 1.62 2.22 -30.92
CA GLY A 89 0.99 1.25 -31.82
C GLY A 89 1.06 -0.20 -31.36
N VAL A 90 1.54 -0.47 -30.13
CA VAL A 90 1.49 -1.80 -29.52
C VAL A 90 0.08 -2.10 -29.03
N ASN A 91 -0.44 -3.28 -29.34
CA ASN A 91 -1.76 -3.70 -28.91
C ASN A 91 -1.74 -4.01 -27.41
N ILE A 92 -2.46 -3.23 -26.62
CA ILE A 92 -2.63 -3.48 -25.19
C ILE A 92 -3.96 -4.19 -24.96
N ILE A 93 -3.91 -5.36 -24.33
CA ILE A 93 -5.08 -6.15 -23.97
C ILE A 93 -5.18 -6.13 -22.45
N PHE A 94 -6.26 -5.55 -21.96
CA PHE A 94 -6.55 -5.43 -20.54
C PHE A 94 -7.44 -6.58 -20.08
N PHE A 95 -6.99 -7.28 -19.05
CA PHE A 95 -7.73 -8.26 -18.28
C PHE A 95 -7.87 -7.76 -16.85
N GLY A 96 -8.93 -8.21 -16.18
CA GLY A 96 -9.18 -7.84 -14.81
C GLY A 96 -10.67 -7.85 -14.53
N ASP A 97 -10.99 -8.27 -13.33
CA ASP A 97 -12.33 -8.17 -12.81
C ASP A 97 -12.43 -6.92 -11.93
N TYR A 98 -13.05 -5.86 -12.46
CA TYR A 98 -13.31 -4.64 -11.70
C TYR A 98 -14.25 -4.87 -10.50
N LEU A 99 -14.87 -6.06 -10.39
CA LEU A 99 -15.79 -6.48 -9.32
C LEU A 99 -15.16 -7.47 -8.32
N GLN A 100 -13.89 -7.85 -8.46
CA GLN A 100 -13.21 -8.73 -7.50
C GLN A 100 -13.19 -8.16 -6.07
N TYR A 101 -13.21 -6.84 -5.95
CA TYR A 101 -13.44 -6.14 -4.69
C TYR A 101 -14.84 -5.51 -4.74
N ARG A 102 -15.82 -6.13 -4.07
CA ARG A 102 -17.06 -5.42 -3.72
C ARG A 102 -16.82 -4.72 -2.39
N PRO A 103 -16.99 -3.38 -2.29
CA PRO A 103 -17.39 -2.43 -3.34
C PRO A 103 -16.23 -2.03 -4.28
N ALA A 104 -16.58 -1.66 -5.52
CA ALA A 104 -15.64 -1.27 -6.56
C ALA A 104 -14.69 -0.15 -6.08
N PRO A 105 -13.39 -0.20 -6.45
CA PRO A 105 -12.42 0.77 -5.96
C PRO A 105 -12.79 2.19 -6.41
N ILE A 106 -12.82 3.13 -5.46
CA ILE A 106 -13.04 4.54 -5.75
C ILE A 106 -11.69 5.19 -6.04
N LEU A 107 -11.51 5.65 -7.29
CA LEU A 107 -10.31 6.39 -7.68
C LEU A 107 -10.47 7.87 -7.32
N VAL A 108 -9.47 8.41 -6.63
CA VAL A 108 -9.43 9.82 -6.22
C VAL A 108 -8.09 10.45 -6.57
N PHE A 109 -8.11 11.75 -6.88
CA PHE A 109 -6.92 12.51 -7.26
C PHE A 109 -6.01 12.88 -6.07
N ARG A 110 -6.53 12.81 -4.85
CA ARG A 110 -5.86 13.27 -3.63
C ARG A 110 -5.80 12.17 -2.58
N ASN A 111 -4.63 11.95 -2.02
CA ASN A 111 -4.42 10.91 -1.01
C ASN A 111 -5.23 11.18 0.26
N GLU A 112 -5.45 12.45 0.62
CA GLU A 112 -6.27 12.83 1.77
C GLU A 112 -7.72 12.37 1.59
N VAL A 113 -8.26 12.51 0.39
CA VAL A 113 -9.62 12.05 0.06
C VAL A 113 -9.68 10.52 0.12
N ARG A 114 -8.63 9.82 -0.37
CA ARG A 114 -8.53 8.36 -0.29
C ARG A 114 -8.60 7.89 1.16
N THR A 115 -7.78 8.50 2.03
CA THR A 115 -7.74 8.17 3.46
C THR A 115 -9.09 8.42 4.14
N GLN A 116 -9.75 9.55 3.86
CA GLN A 116 -11.07 9.82 4.41
C GLN A 116 -12.14 8.82 3.96
N LEU A 117 -12.15 8.45 2.67
CA LEU A 117 -13.08 7.43 2.16
C LEU A 117 -12.82 6.06 2.76
N ASN A 118 -11.55 5.66 2.88
CA ASN A 118 -11.15 4.41 3.52
C ASN A 118 -11.58 4.37 4.99
N ASN A 119 -11.38 5.46 5.74
CA ASN A 119 -11.82 5.56 7.13
C ASN A 119 -13.34 5.43 7.25
N LYS A 120 -14.11 6.12 6.40
CA LYS A 120 -15.57 6.01 6.37
C LYS A 120 -16.03 4.59 6.06
N ALA A 121 -15.39 3.91 5.10
CA ALA A 121 -15.70 2.54 4.74
C ALA A 121 -15.41 1.58 5.91
N ALA A 122 -14.27 1.74 6.58
CA ALA A 122 -13.92 0.94 7.76
C ALA A 122 -14.94 1.14 8.89
N ILE A 123 -15.30 2.39 9.22
CA ILE A 123 -16.30 2.69 10.25
C ILE A 123 -17.67 2.09 9.90
N HIS A 124 -18.09 2.23 8.64
CA HIS A 124 -19.37 1.68 8.18
C HIS A 124 -19.39 0.15 8.29
N ASN A 125 -18.34 -0.53 7.83
CA ASN A 125 -18.23 -1.98 7.89
C ASN A 125 -18.18 -2.48 9.34
N ALA A 126 -17.45 -1.79 10.21
CA ALA A 126 -17.41 -2.11 11.63
C ALA A 126 -18.82 -2.04 12.25
N ALA A 127 -19.56 -0.97 11.96
CA ALA A 127 -20.94 -0.82 12.44
C ALA A 127 -21.89 -1.91 11.91
N GLN A 128 -21.78 -2.29 10.63
CA GLN A 128 -22.58 -3.35 10.03
C GLN A 128 -22.31 -4.72 10.65
N LEU A 129 -21.04 -5.01 10.98
CA LEU A 129 -20.61 -6.28 11.56
C LEU A 129 -20.68 -6.31 13.09
N GLY A 130 -21.05 -5.19 13.74
CA GLY A 130 -21.11 -5.09 15.20
C GLY A 130 -19.76 -5.02 15.90
N TYR A 131 -18.70 -4.63 15.18
CA TYR A 131 -17.36 -4.44 15.74
C TYR A 131 -17.10 -3.00 16.15
N VAL A 132 -16.25 -2.86 17.17
CA VAL A 132 -15.62 -1.58 17.51
C VAL A 132 -14.31 -1.46 16.71
N PRO A 133 -14.11 -0.40 15.92
CA PRO A 133 -12.86 -0.20 15.21
C PRO A 133 -11.68 -0.10 16.18
N MET A 134 -10.58 -0.77 15.85
CA MET A 134 -9.27 -0.54 16.43
C MET A 134 -8.51 0.41 15.52
N VAL A 135 -7.88 1.46 16.04
CA VAL A 135 -7.16 2.45 15.22
C VAL A 135 -5.73 2.56 15.71
N CYS A 136 -4.78 2.16 14.87
CA CYS A 136 -3.37 2.46 15.10
C CYS A 136 -3.11 3.93 14.82
N VAL A 137 -2.46 4.61 15.76
CA VAL A 137 -2.17 6.04 15.70
C VAL A 137 -0.66 6.23 15.73
N ALA A 138 -0.13 6.95 14.74
CA ALA A 138 1.27 7.30 14.70
C ALA A 138 1.70 8.07 15.95
N GLN A 139 2.89 7.78 16.47
CA GLN A 139 3.48 8.50 17.59
C GLN A 139 4.35 9.65 17.06
N ASP A 140 4.05 10.87 17.49
CA ASP A 140 4.80 12.06 17.09
C ASP A 140 5.64 12.58 18.27
N THR A 141 6.95 12.72 18.05
CA THR A 141 7.87 13.31 19.03
C THR A 141 8.65 14.47 18.42
N CYS A 142 9.05 15.44 19.25
CA CYS A 142 9.93 16.53 18.87
C CYS A 142 11.14 16.49 19.80
N ASN A 143 12.34 16.32 19.24
CA ASN A 143 13.58 16.13 20.02
C ASN A 143 13.45 15.03 21.10
N GLY A 144 12.81 13.91 20.75
CA GLY A 144 12.60 12.77 21.66
C GLY A 144 11.52 12.94 22.73
N LYS A 145 10.79 14.07 22.75
CA LYS A 145 9.67 14.31 23.68
C LYS A 145 8.32 14.19 22.95
N PRO A 146 7.30 13.55 23.54
CA PRO A 146 5.95 13.54 22.99
C PRO A 146 5.44 14.96 22.73
N ILE A 147 4.73 15.15 21.63
CA ILE A 147 4.10 16.43 21.32
C ILE A 147 2.78 16.53 22.11
N GLU A 148 2.64 17.56 22.94
CA GLU A 148 1.44 17.80 23.74
C GLU A 148 0.46 18.79 23.08
N ASP A 149 0.92 19.63 22.14
CA ASP A 149 0.09 20.64 21.47
C ASP A 149 -1.01 19.97 20.61
N PRO A 150 -2.30 20.08 20.98
CA PRO A 150 -3.40 19.43 20.27
C PRO A 150 -3.57 19.92 18.82
N ILE A 151 -3.25 21.19 18.56
CA ILE A 151 -3.35 21.79 17.21
C ILE A 151 -2.28 21.21 16.31
N LEU A 152 -1.07 21.02 16.84
CA LEU A 152 0.04 20.42 16.11
C LEU A 152 -0.21 18.92 15.87
N LEU A 153 -0.67 18.19 16.88
CA LEU A 153 -1.06 16.77 16.76
C LEU A 153 -2.11 16.58 15.67
N LYS A 154 -3.16 17.41 15.64
CA LYS A 154 -4.19 17.35 14.57
C LYS A 154 -3.60 17.52 13.18
N LYS A 155 -2.71 18.49 13.00
CA LYS A 155 -2.03 18.71 11.71
C LYS A 155 -1.11 17.56 11.32
N LEU A 156 -0.48 16.90 12.29
CA LEU A 156 0.40 15.75 12.04
C LEU A 156 -0.40 14.48 11.71
N LEU A 157 -1.59 14.31 12.28
CA LEU A 157 -2.51 13.22 11.95
C LEU A 157 -3.13 13.40 10.56
N GLU A 158 -3.46 14.65 10.19
CA GLU A 158 -4.02 15.02 8.88
C GLU A 158 -2.95 15.24 7.80
N LEU A 159 -1.67 15.05 8.12
CA LEU A 159 -0.58 15.26 7.18
C LEU A 159 -0.72 14.34 5.97
N SER A 160 -0.49 14.88 4.77
CA SER A 160 -0.45 14.09 3.53
C SER A 160 0.55 12.94 3.66
N ASP A 161 0.06 11.74 3.38
CA ASP A 161 0.85 10.50 3.45
C ASP A 161 1.98 10.43 2.40
N SER A 162 2.01 11.37 1.45
CA SER A 162 3.06 11.50 0.45
C SER A 162 4.45 11.73 1.05
N LYS A 163 4.52 12.27 2.28
CA LYS A 163 5.78 12.49 3.01
C LYS A 163 6.18 11.33 3.91
N THR A 164 5.33 10.31 4.04
CA THR A 164 5.46 9.19 4.98
C THR A 164 5.29 7.86 4.25
N GLU A 165 5.79 7.77 3.01
CA GLU A 165 5.69 6.56 2.17
C GLU A 165 4.27 5.97 2.07
N HIS A 166 3.27 6.83 2.03
CA HIS A 166 1.83 6.49 1.98
C HIS A 166 1.25 5.91 3.27
N LEU A 167 1.93 6.05 4.41
CA LEU A 167 1.41 5.72 5.73
C LEU A 167 0.57 6.87 6.30
N PRO A 168 -0.73 6.66 6.55
CA PRO A 168 -1.59 7.68 7.14
C PRO A 168 -1.34 7.82 8.65
N GLY A 169 -1.54 9.02 9.20
CA GLY A 169 -1.37 9.26 10.65
C GLY A 169 -2.29 8.42 11.55
N SER A 170 -3.36 7.86 11.00
CA SER A 170 -4.22 6.88 11.65
C SER A 170 -4.60 5.78 10.66
N LEU A 171 -4.60 4.53 11.12
CA LEU A 171 -4.93 3.35 10.31
C LEU A 171 -5.98 2.50 11.05
N PRO A 172 -7.23 2.45 10.55
CA PRO A 172 -8.27 1.62 11.15
C PRO A 172 -8.12 0.15 10.77
N PHE A 173 -8.35 -0.69 11.77
CA PHE A 173 -8.44 -2.14 11.71
C PHE A 173 -9.81 -2.59 12.20
N VAL A 174 -10.47 -3.40 11.38
CA VAL A 174 -11.80 -3.95 11.67
C VAL A 174 -11.72 -5.45 11.44
N PRO A 175 -12.10 -6.30 12.42
CA PRO A 175 -12.18 -7.74 12.19
C PRO A 175 -12.97 -8.06 10.91
N GLU A 176 -12.57 -9.13 10.21
CA GLU A 176 -13.06 -9.54 8.89
C GLU A 176 -12.54 -8.71 7.70
N MET A 177 -11.78 -7.64 7.92
CA MET A 177 -11.27 -6.88 6.77
C MET A 177 -10.21 -7.67 5.99
N PRO A 178 -10.26 -7.64 4.65
CA PRO A 178 -9.22 -8.23 3.83
C PRO A 178 -7.91 -7.44 3.96
N VAL A 179 -6.81 -8.16 4.09
CA VAL A 179 -5.46 -7.61 4.19
C VAL A 179 -4.51 -8.35 3.26
N ILE A 180 -3.41 -7.69 2.87
CA ILE A 180 -2.37 -8.27 2.03
C ILE A 180 -1.02 -8.09 2.73
N LEU A 181 -0.19 -9.15 2.75
CA LEU A 181 1.19 -8.99 3.21
C LEU A 181 1.99 -8.22 2.17
N THR A 182 2.68 -7.17 2.60
CA THR A 182 3.50 -6.33 1.72
C THR A 182 4.98 -6.71 1.71
N GLN A 183 5.38 -7.67 2.56
CA GLN A 183 6.75 -8.12 2.75
C GLN A 183 6.83 -9.65 2.88
N ASN A 184 8.00 -10.21 2.59
CA ASN A 184 8.28 -11.63 2.80
C ASN A 184 8.67 -11.84 4.27
N ILE A 185 7.89 -12.63 4.99
CA ILE A 185 8.14 -12.91 6.41
C ILE A 185 8.77 -14.30 6.56
N ALA A 186 8.15 -15.32 5.94
CA ALA A 186 8.63 -16.69 5.98
C ALA A 186 8.24 -17.42 4.69
N ILE A 187 9.16 -17.43 3.72
CA ILE A 187 8.93 -17.98 2.38
C ILE A 187 8.54 -19.46 2.43
N GLU A 188 9.23 -20.24 3.26
CA GLU A 188 8.99 -21.68 3.42
C GLU A 188 7.57 -22.00 3.91
N LEU A 189 7.00 -21.10 4.72
CA LEU A 189 5.63 -21.21 5.28
C LEU A 189 4.56 -20.61 4.35
N GLY A 190 4.96 -20.06 3.20
CA GLY A 190 4.07 -19.37 2.26
C GLY A 190 3.70 -17.94 2.69
N LEU A 191 4.38 -17.37 3.69
CA LEU A 191 4.15 -15.99 4.14
C LEU A 191 4.98 -15.02 3.30
N ILE A 192 4.52 -14.77 2.08
CA ILE A 192 5.20 -13.97 1.07
C ILE A 192 4.40 -12.72 0.67
N ASN A 193 5.09 -11.72 0.15
CA ASN A 193 4.51 -10.48 -0.35
C ASN A 193 3.46 -10.75 -1.43
N GLY A 194 2.24 -10.28 -1.21
CA GLY A 194 1.10 -10.43 -2.09
C GLY A 194 0.09 -11.48 -1.63
N ILE A 195 0.38 -12.24 -0.56
CA ILE A 195 -0.62 -13.18 -0.02
C ILE A 195 -1.73 -12.43 0.69
N ASN A 196 -2.97 -12.81 0.38
CA ASN A 196 -4.17 -12.27 1.01
C ASN A 196 -4.47 -13.02 2.31
N GLY A 197 -5.02 -12.30 3.28
CA GLY A 197 -5.54 -12.84 4.52
C GLY A 197 -6.73 -12.04 5.03
N ILE A 198 -7.33 -12.52 6.11
CA ILE A 198 -8.41 -11.85 6.82
C ILE A 198 -7.88 -11.42 8.18
N PHE A 199 -7.96 -10.13 8.46
CA PHE A 199 -7.57 -9.60 9.76
C PHE A 199 -8.59 -10.02 10.82
N ARG A 200 -8.11 -10.57 11.94
CA ARG A 200 -8.96 -11.03 13.05
C ARG A 200 -8.81 -10.14 14.28
N HIS A 201 -7.58 -9.81 14.66
CA HIS A 201 -7.33 -9.05 15.87
C HIS A 201 -5.96 -8.37 15.85
N LEU A 202 -5.81 -7.31 16.63
CA LEU A 202 -4.55 -6.63 16.87
C LEU A 202 -4.20 -6.79 18.35
N ALA A 203 -3.10 -7.46 18.65
CA ALA A 203 -2.56 -7.50 20.01
C ALA A 203 -1.78 -6.21 20.27
N TYR A 204 -1.97 -5.59 21.43
CA TYR A 204 -1.33 -4.33 21.80
C TYR A 204 -1.11 -4.24 23.30
N GLN A 205 -0.23 -3.34 23.71
CA GLN A 205 -0.06 -2.96 25.11
C GLN A 205 -1.00 -1.78 25.43
N THR A 206 -1.69 -1.84 26.56
CA THR A 206 -2.59 -0.77 27.02
C THR A 206 -1.78 0.45 27.48
N ASP A 207 -1.54 1.37 26.55
CA ASP A 207 -1.02 2.71 26.83
C ASP A 207 -2.18 3.74 26.69
N PRO A 208 -2.27 4.75 27.56
CA PRO A 208 -3.27 5.80 27.42
C PRO A 208 -3.01 6.62 26.14
N VAL A 209 -3.99 6.63 25.24
CA VAL A 209 -3.96 7.44 24.01
C VAL A 209 -4.83 8.68 24.20
N SER A 210 -4.29 9.86 23.90
CA SER A 210 -5.09 11.10 23.89
C SER A 210 -6.08 11.07 22.72
N THR A 211 -7.38 11.10 23.01
CA THR A 211 -8.45 10.80 22.05
C THR A 211 -9.12 12.03 21.44
N ASP A 212 -8.82 13.23 21.92
CA ASP A 212 -9.67 14.42 21.67
C ASP A 212 -9.79 14.74 20.16
N VAL A 213 -8.68 14.68 19.43
CA VAL A 213 -8.64 14.97 17.98
C VAL A 213 -9.26 13.84 17.14
N LEU A 214 -9.06 12.59 17.55
CA LEU A 214 -9.47 11.41 16.78
C LEU A 214 -10.96 11.09 16.94
N SER A 215 -11.57 11.55 18.05
CA SER A 215 -13.00 11.41 18.32
C SER A 215 -13.90 12.12 17.29
N GLU A 216 -13.36 13.06 16.50
CA GLU A 216 -14.06 13.69 15.38
C GLU A 216 -14.11 12.79 14.13
N ILE A 217 -13.17 11.86 14.00
CA ILE A 217 -13.00 11.02 12.80
C ILE A 217 -13.62 9.64 13.00
N PHE A 218 -13.44 9.05 14.18
CA PHE A 218 -13.92 7.70 14.51
C PHE A 218 -14.97 7.73 15.63
N PRO A 219 -15.84 6.72 15.74
CA PRO A 219 -16.82 6.61 16.83
C PRO A 219 -16.20 6.76 18.22
N LYS A 220 -16.96 7.30 19.20
CA LYS A 220 -16.45 7.55 20.56
C LYS A 220 -15.94 6.30 21.30
N ASN A 221 -16.47 5.13 20.98
CA ASN A 221 -16.06 3.85 21.54
C ASN A 221 -14.84 3.24 20.85
N THR A 222 -14.26 3.91 19.84
CA THR A 222 -13.08 3.44 19.10
C THR A 222 -11.90 3.19 20.04
N GLN A 223 -11.22 2.08 19.81
CA GLN A 223 -10.03 1.73 20.55
C GLN A 223 -8.79 2.27 19.83
N TYR A 224 -8.11 3.24 20.44
CA TYR A 224 -6.87 3.79 19.89
C TYR A 224 -5.65 3.07 20.45
N ILE A 225 -4.71 2.78 19.56
CA ILE A 225 -3.54 1.95 19.84
C ILE A 225 -2.31 2.68 19.31
N HIS A 226 -1.32 2.90 20.18
CA HIS A 226 -0.02 3.43 19.75
C HIS A 226 1.01 2.35 19.46
N ARG A 227 1.03 1.27 20.25
CA ARG A 227 2.05 0.22 20.17
C ARG A 227 1.40 -1.15 20.01
N PRO A 228 1.01 -1.50 18.77
CA PRO A 228 0.64 -2.87 18.47
C PRO A 228 1.87 -3.79 18.61
N LEU A 229 1.63 -5.04 18.99
CA LEU A 229 2.64 -6.09 19.12
C LEU A 229 2.65 -6.99 17.89
N HIS A 230 1.47 -7.44 17.47
CA HIS A 230 1.27 -8.27 16.27
C HIS A 230 -0.19 -8.22 15.82
N ALA A 231 -0.41 -8.42 14.52
CA ALA A 231 -1.74 -8.62 13.95
C ALA A 231 -1.99 -10.13 13.76
N LEU A 232 -3.12 -10.63 14.27
CA LEU A 232 -3.59 -11.97 14.01
C LEU A 232 -4.32 -11.98 12.66
N ILE A 233 -3.74 -12.66 11.68
CA ILE A 233 -4.24 -12.72 10.31
C ILE A 233 -4.52 -14.18 9.95
N GLU A 234 -5.73 -14.46 9.50
CA GLU A 234 -6.07 -15.77 8.94
C GLU A 234 -5.60 -15.85 7.48
N ILE A 235 -4.74 -16.82 7.18
CA ILE A 235 -4.16 -16.99 5.84
C ILE A 235 -4.48 -18.40 5.35
N ALA A 236 -5.59 -18.52 4.61
CA ALA A 236 -6.14 -19.80 4.16
C ALA A 236 -5.15 -20.64 3.32
N LYS A 237 -4.25 -19.96 2.59
CA LYS A 237 -3.21 -20.55 1.71
C LYS A 237 -1.86 -20.80 2.39
N SER A 238 -1.70 -20.46 3.67
CA SER A 238 -0.44 -20.71 4.38
C SER A 238 -0.19 -22.21 4.56
N LYS A 239 1.09 -22.62 4.56
CA LYS A 239 1.51 -24.00 4.84
C LYS A 239 1.66 -24.28 6.34
N ILE A 240 1.10 -23.40 7.17
CA ILE A 240 1.20 -23.49 8.62
C ILE A 240 0.17 -24.51 9.09
N GLU A 241 0.65 -25.72 9.36
CA GLU A 241 -0.09 -26.75 10.07
C GLU A 241 0.00 -26.41 11.57
N SER A 242 -1.00 -25.70 12.10
CA SER A 242 -0.98 -25.32 13.51
C SER A 242 -1.37 -26.51 14.39
N ASN A 243 -0.36 -27.15 14.98
CA ASN A 243 -0.46 -27.98 16.20
C ASN A 243 -0.17 -27.14 17.47
N LEU A 244 -0.29 -25.81 17.41
CA LEU A 244 -0.22 -24.95 18.59
C LEU A 244 -1.59 -25.03 19.28
N GLU A 245 -1.64 -25.66 20.46
CA GLU A 245 -2.84 -26.12 21.18
C GLU A 245 -3.93 -25.05 21.43
N GLU A 246 -3.65 -23.76 21.18
CA GLU A 246 -4.56 -22.63 21.45
C GLU A 246 -4.94 -21.78 20.22
N LEU A 247 -4.32 -21.99 19.06
CA LEU A 247 -4.59 -21.18 17.86
C LEU A 247 -5.46 -21.96 16.86
N GLN A 248 -6.56 -21.36 16.43
CA GLN A 248 -7.40 -21.92 15.37
C GLN A 248 -6.55 -22.16 14.10
N PRO A 249 -6.83 -23.22 13.33
CA PRO A 249 -6.13 -23.53 12.10
C PRO A 249 -5.94 -22.31 11.20
N LYS A 250 -4.71 -22.07 10.72
CA LYS A 250 -4.35 -21.01 9.75
C LYS A 250 -4.38 -19.57 10.28
N LEU A 251 -4.51 -19.37 11.59
CA LEU A 251 -4.32 -18.06 12.21
C LEU A 251 -2.83 -17.81 12.45
N VAL A 252 -2.29 -16.74 11.88
CA VAL A 252 -0.86 -16.43 11.88
C VAL A 252 -0.62 -15.09 12.59
N PRO A 253 0.23 -15.04 13.63
CA PRO A 253 0.67 -13.78 14.21
C PRO A 253 1.69 -13.13 13.29
N ILE A 254 1.33 -11.98 12.72
CA ILE A 254 2.18 -11.18 11.85
C ILE A 254 2.78 -10.04 12.68
N PRO A 255 4.12 -9.97 12.82
CA PRO A 255 4.76 -8.90 13.57
C PRO A 255 4.55 -7.56 12.88
N VAL A 256 4.46 -6.50 13.68
CA VAL A 256 4.40 -5.13 13.19
C VAL A 256 5.79 -4.62 12.82
N VAL A 257 5.86 -3.65 11.89
CA VAL A 257 7.12 -3.08 11.42
C VAL A 257 7.15 -1.61 11.80
N GLU A 258 8.12 -1.23 12.63
CA GLU A 258 8.30 0.16 13.00
C GLU A 258 8.97 0.96 11.86
N GLN A 259 8.39 2.11 11.51
CA GLN A 259 8.97 3.04 10.55
C GLN A 259 8.93 4.47 11.11
N THR A 260 10.06 5.17 11.06
CA THR A 260 10.20 6.54 11.57
C THR A 260 10.52 7.51 10.43
N PHE A 261 9.80 8.62 10.36
CA PHE A 261 9.99 9.68 9.36
C PHE A 261 10.33 11.01 10.01
N LEU A 262 11.24 11.77 9.40
CA LEU A 262 11.59 13.12 9.82
C LEU A 262 10.79 14.16 9.05
N ILE A 263 10.00 14.95 9.77
CA ILE A 263 9.17 16.00 9.22
C ILE A 263 9.70 17.36 9.69
N PHE A 264 9.92 18.26 8.73
CA PHE A 264 10.39 19.61 8.98
C PHE A 264 9.25 20.62 8.80
N PHE A 265 8.96 21.41 9.84
CA PHE A 265 8.02 22.53 9.77
C PHE A 265 8.77 23.87 9.68
N GLN A 266 8.39 24.72 8.73
CA GLN A 266 9.04 26.02 8.49
C GLN A 266 8.61 27.15 9.44
N ARG A 267 7.87 26.87 10.52
CA ARG A 267 7.36 27.93 11.39
C ARG A 267 8.27 28.16 12.59
N THR A 268 8.91 29.34 12.57
CA THR A 268 9.77 29.99 13.59
C THR A 268 11.25 29.63 13.58
N ARG A 269 12.08 30.58 14.03
CA ARG A 269 13.54 30.70 13.82
C ARG A 269 14.40 29.49 14.22
N ASN A 270 13.82 28.48 14.84
CA ASN A 270 14.42 27.17 15.09
C ASN A 270 13.68 26.14 14.23
N GLN A 271 14.38 25.47 13.32
CA GLN A 271 13.85 24.31 12.61
C GLN A 271 13.55 23.22 13.66
N ASN A 272 12.28 23.06 14.03
CA ASN A 272 11.88 21.96 14.88
C ASN A 272 11.73 20.70 14.01
N GLN A 273 12.56 19.70 14.29
CA GLN A 273 12.53 18.39 13.67
C GLN A 273 11.51 17.52 14.42
N ILE A 274 10.51 17.02 13.71
CA ILE A 274 9.49 16.12 14.25
C ILE A 274 9.78 14.71 13.74
N GLU A 275 9.86 13.78 14.68
CA GLU A 275 9.97 12.34 14.43
C GLU A 275 8.57 11.75 14.50
N LYS A 276 8.08 11.24 13.37
CA LYS A 276 6.79 10.55 13.27
C LYS A 276 7.03 9.06 13.12
N GLN A 277 6.61 8.30 14.13
CA GLN A 277 6.76 6.85 14.21
C GLN A 277 5.45 6.15 13.89
N PHE A 278 5.51 5.15 13.03
CA PHE A 278 4.42 4.26 12.65
C PHE A 278 4.77 2.83 13.07
N TYR A 279 3.74 2.05 13.38
CA TYR A 279 3.83 0.63 13.73
C TYR A 279 2.86 -0.17 12.86
#